data_AF-A0A485MA73-F1
#
_entry.id   AF-A0A485MA73-F1
#
_cell.length_a   1.000
_cell.length_b   1.000
_cell.length_c   1.000
_cell.angle_alpha   90.00
_cell.angle_beta   90.00
_cell.angle_gamma   90.00
#
_symmetry.space_group_name_H-M   'P 1'
#
loop_
_entity.id
_entity.type
_entity.pdbx_description
1 polymer ?
#
loop_
_entity_poly.entity_id
_entity_poly.type
_entity_poly.pdbx_seq_one_letter_code
_entity_poly.pdbx_strand_id
1 'polypeptide(L)'
;MKCILHWFASWSGPQRERFLQDLVAKAVPGKLQPLLEGLEQLSVSGANRPPCIFECQLRLWDQWFRGWAEQERNEFVRQLEVSEPDFVAKFYQAVAATAGKD
;
A
#
# COMPACT_ATOMS: atom_id res chain seq x y z
N MET A 1 -0.61 13.05 3.63
CA MET A 1 0.02 11.95 4.40
C MET A 1 -0.70 11.63 5.73
N LYS A 2 -1.04 12.62 6.58
CA LYS A 2 -1.68 12.40 7.90
C LYS A 2 -2.93 11.50 7.90
N CYS A 3 -3.77 11.61 6.87
CA CYS A 3 -4.96 10.76 6.75
C CYS A 3 -4.62 9.27 6.70
N ILE A 4 -3.59 8.89 5.93
CA ILE A 4 -3.22 7.49 5.74
C ILE A 4 -2.60 6.91 7.02
N LEU A 5 -1.75 7.69 7.71
CA LEU A 5 -1.20 7.29 9.01
C LEU A 5 -2.30 7.08 10.04
N HIS A 6 -3.31 7.95 10.04
CA HIS A 6 -4.48 7.80 10.91
C HIS A 6 -5.33 6.57 10.56
N TRP A 7 -5.54 6.31 9.27
CA TRP A 7 -6.24 5.10 8.81
C TRP A 7 -5.47 3.85 9.21
N PHE A 8 -4.15 3.85 9.01
CA PHE A 8 -3.25 2.75 9.36
C PHE A 8 -3.36 2.37 10.84
N ALA A 9 -3.39 3.36 11.73
CA ALA A 9 -3.61 3.15 13.16
C ALA A 9 -4.94 2.43 13.45
N SER A 10 -5.97 2.66 12.63
CA SER A 10 -7.30 2.06 12.76
C SER A 10 -7.46 0.71 12.04
N TRP A 11 -6.46 0.27 11.27
CA TRP A 11 -6.51 -0.96 10.50
C TRP A 11 -6.18 -2.19 11.35
N SER A 12 -6.89 -3.28 11.09
CA SER A 12 -6.60 -4.60 11.64
C SER A 12 -5.32 -5.21 11.05
N GLY A 13 -4.77 -6.23 11.71
CA GLY A 13 -3.58 -6.95 11.23
C GLY A 13 -3.68 -7.38 9.74
N PRO A 14 -4.75 -8.05 9.31
CA PRO A 14 -4.93 -8.42 7.90
C PRO A 14 -4.99 -7.23 6.93
N GLN A 15 -5.57 -6.11 7.36
CA GLN A 15 -5.62 -4.88 6.55
C GLN A 15 -4.24 -4.25 6.40
N ARG A 16 -3.45 -4.22 7.47
CA ARG A 16 -2.05 -3.76 7.43
C ARG A 16 -1.20 -4.66 6.53
N GLU A 17 -1.39 -5.97 6.58
CA GLU A 17 -0.68 -6.92 5.70
C GLU A 17 -1.03 -6.70 4.22
N ARG A 18 -2.31 -6.47 3.90
CA ARG A 18 -2.72 -6.13 2.53
C ARG A 18 -2.09 -4.81 2.06
N PHE A 19 -2.07 -3.79 2.92
CA PHE A 19 -1.40 -2.52 2.62
C PHE A 19 0.11 -2.69 2.42
N LEU A 20 0.76 -3.57 3.20
CA LEU A 20 2.18 -3.88 3.06
C LEU A 20 2.51 -4.40 1.67
N GLN A 21 1.77 -5.43 1.21
CA GLN A 21 1.98 -6.02 -0.11
C GLN A 21 1.86 -4.98 -1.21
N ASP A 22 0.89 -4.09 -1.06
CA ASP A 22 0.59 -3.07 -2.05
C ASP A 22 1.59 -1.91 -2.03
N LEU A 23 2.14 -1.56 -0.87
CA LEU A 23 3.26 -0.63 -0.75
C LEU A 23 4.55 -1.19 -1.36
N VAL A 24 4.86 -2.48 -1.11
CA VAL A 24 5.98 -3.20 -1.75
C VAL A 24 5.81 -3.20 -3.26
N ALA A 25 4.59 -3.47 -3.73
CA ALA A 25 4.29 -3.50 -5.15
C ALA A 25 4.61 -2.18 -5.87
N LYS A 26 4.34 -1.07 -5.20
CA LYS A 26 4.60 0.28 -5.69
C LYS A 26 6.04 0.73 -5.56
N ALA A 27 6.81 0.13 -4.64
CA ALA A 27 8.21 0.45 -4.42
C ALA A 27 9.17 -0.28 -5.36
N VAL A 28 8.74 -1.40 -5.97
CA VAL A 28 9.57 -2.22 -6.88
C VAL A 28 9.18 -1.92 -8.34
N PRO A 29 9.99 -1.17 -9.10
CA PRO A 29 9.69 -0.86 -10.50
C PRO A 29 9.75 -2.15 -11.35
N GLY A 30 8.75 -2.37 -12.20
CA GLY A 30 8.84 -3.34 -13.31
C GLY A 30 8.08 -4.66 -13.18
N LYS A 31 7.42 -4.98 -12.05
CA LYS A 31 6.70 -6.27 -11.91
C LYS A 31 5.17 -6.19 -11.74
N LEU A 32 4.57 -5.03 -11.43
CA LEU A 32 3.19 -5.01 -10.89
C LEU A 32 2.20 -3.97 -11.48
N GLN A 33 2.61 -3.11 -12.41
CA GLN A 33 1.66 -2.17 -13.06
C GLN A 33 0.47 -2.87 -13.76
N PRO A 34 0.66 -3.97 -14.53
CA PRO A 34 -0.47 -4.64 -15.18
C PRO A 34 -1.34 -5.47 -14.22
N LEU A 35 -0.76 -6.00 -13.14
CA LEU A 35 -1.45 -6.93 -12.23
C LEU A 35 -2.33 -6.20 -11.22
N LEU A 36 -1.91 -5.02 -10.75
CA LEU A 36 -2.72 -4.21 -9.84
C LEU A 36 -4.00 -3.70 -10.54
N GLU A 37 -3.87 -3.23 -11.80
CA GLU A 37 -5.01 -2.85 -12.64
C GLU A 37 -5.94 -4.03 -12.96
N GLY A 38 -5.39 -5.24 -13.14
CA GLY A 38 -6.17 -6.46 -13.34
C GLY A 38 -6.92 -6.93 -12.08
N LEU A 39 -6.34 -6.76 -10.89
CA LEU A 39 -6.97 -7.10 -9.61
C LEU A 39 -8.09 -6.12 -9.22
N GLU A 40 -7.93 -4.83 -9.51
CA GLU A 40 -8.99 -3.82 -9.36
C GLU A 40 -10.21 -4.14 -10.26
N GLN A 41 -9.97 -4.69 -11.45
CA GLN A 41 -11.04 -5.15 -12.36
C GLN A 41 -11.68 -6.48 -11.91
N LEU A 42 -10.94 -7.36 -11.23
CA LEU A 42 -11.44 -8.64 -10.72
C LEU A 42 -12.16 -8.52 -9.36
N SER A 43 -11.96 -7.43 -8.61
CA SER A 43 -12.66 -7.17 -7.34
C SER A 43 -14.16 -6.83 -7.51
N VAL A 44 -14.69 -6.94 -8.74
CA VAL A 44 -16.13 -6.84 -9.06
C VAL A 44 -16.91 -8.10 -8.61
N SER A 45 -16.33 -8.95 -7.75
CA SER A 45 -17.04 -10.11 -7.19
C SER A 45 -18.03 -9.75 -6.04
N GLY A 46 -18.46 -8.49 -5.96
CA GLY A 46 -19.31 -7.97 -4.88
C GLY A 46 -20.30 -6.89 -5.31
N ALA A 47 -20.79 -6.92 -6.55
CA ALA A 47 -21.63 -5.87 -7.17
C ALA A 47 -22.90 -5.45 -6.39
N ASN A 48 -23.26 -6.14 -5.30
CA ASN A 48 -24.39 -5.81 -4.42
C ASN A 48 -24.04 -5.46 -2.97
N ARG A 49 -22.75 -5.37 -2.60
CA ARG A 49 -22.33 -4.94 -1.26
C ARG A 49 -21.62 -3.58 -1.35
N PRO A 50 -22.02 -2.56 -0.55
CA PRO A 50 -21.28 -1.31 -0.51
C PRO A 50 -19.81 -1.59 -0.14
N PRO A 51 -18.85 -0.92 -0.79
CA PRO A 51 -17.43 -1.14 -0.50
C PRO A 51 -17.18 -0.87 0.98
N CYS A 52 -16.38 -1.71 1.63
CA CYS A 52 -16.01 -1.45 3.01
C CYS A 52 -15.13 -0.20 3.09
N ILE A 53 -15.15 0.49 4.23
CA ILE A 53 -14.42 1.75 4.44
C ILE A 53 -12.92 1.62 4.10
N PHE A 54 -12.34 0.44 4.34
CA PHE A 54 -10.96 0.13 4.02
C PHE A 54 -10.67 0.18 2.51
N GLU A 55 -11.54 -0.37 1.66
CA GLU A 55 -11.37 -0.27 0.20
C GLU A 55 -11.45 1.18 -0.27
N CYS A 56 -12.35 1.98 0.33
CA CYS A 56 -12.44 3.40 0.01
C CYS A 56 -11.16 4.16 0.39
N GLN A 57 -10.57 3.84 1.55
CA GLN A 57 -9.31 4.41 2.00
C GLN A 57 -8.13 4.02 1.10
N LEU A 58 -8.05 2.75 0.68
CA LEU A 58 -7.02 2.30 -0.27
C LEU A 58 -7.13 3.02 -1.62
N ARG A 59 -8.33 3.10 -2.21
CA ARG A 59 -8.52 3.83 -3.48
C ARG A 59 -8.08 5.29 -3.41
N LEU A 60 -8.37 5.98 -2.30
CA LEU A 60 -7.92 7.35 -2.10
C LEU A 60 -6.39 7.42 -1.99
N TRP A 61 -5.78 6.51 -1.22
CA TRP A 61 -4.34 6.43 -1.12
C TRP A 61 -3.68 6.11 -2.46
N ASP A 62 -4.24 5.22 -3.29
CA ASP A 62 -3.74 4.89 -4.64
C ASP A 62 -3.72 6.13 -5.53
N GLN A 63 -4.84 6.86 -5.53
CA GLN A 63 -4.97 8.11 -6.27
C GLN A 63 -3.92 9.14 -5.82
N TRP A 64 -3.74 9.29 -4.51
CA TRP A 64 -2.75 10.22 -3.96
C TRP A 64 -1.32 9.79 -4.28
N PHE A 65 -0.98 8.52 -4.09
CA PHE A 65 0.36 7.97 -4.31
C PHE A 65 0.81 8.12 -5.78
N ARG A 66 -0.10 7.92 -6.75
CA ARG A 66 0.17 8.16 -8.18
C ARG A 66 0.55 9.62 -8.46
N GLY A 67 -0.06 10.56 -7.75
CA GLY A 67 0.23 11.99 -7.87
C GLY A 67 1.47 12.47 -7.11
N TRP A 68 2.02 11.65 -6.20
CA TRP A 68 3.17 12.01 -5.39
C TRP A 68 4.48 11.92 -6.15
N ALA A 69 5.33 12.93 -5.95
CA ALA A 69 6.74 12.89 -6.32
C ALA A 69 7.51 11.89 -5.43
N GLU A 70 8.69 11.47 -5.86
CA GLU A 70 9.54 10.54 -5.10
C GLU A 70 9.84 11.02 -3.68
N GLN A 71 10.09 12.33 -3.51
CA GLN A 71 10.33 12.94 -2.20
C GLN A 71 9.15 12.77 -1.25
N GLU A 72 7.92 12.91 -1.75
CA GLU A 72 6.71 12.73 -0.94
C GLU A 72 6.48 11.27 -0.56
N ARG A 73 6.81 10.34 -1.46
CA ARG A 73 6.78 8.89 -1.18
C ARG A 73 7.79 8.51 -0.10
N ASN A 74 9.01 9.05 -0.20
CA ASN A 74 10.07 8.83 0.78
C ASN A 74 9.70 9.42 2.15
N GLU A 75 9.14 10.63 2.18
CA GLU A 75 8.66 11.25 3.41
C GLU A 75 7.51 10.46 4.05
N PHE A 76 6.61 9.87 3.25
CA PHE A 76 5.56 9.00 3.76
C PHE A 76 6.14 7.76 4.46
N VAL A 77 7.11 7.08 3.83
CA VAL A 77 7.79 5.91 4.44
C VAL A 77 8.53 6.33 5.72
N ARG A 78 9.20 7.50 5.72
CA ARG A 78 9.88 8.03 6.91
C ARG A 78 8.90 8.30 8.06
N GLN A 79 7.73 8.85 7.78
CA GLN A 79 6.71 9.07 8.83
C GLN A 79 6.14 7.75 9.35
N LEU A 80 5.93 6.76 8.47
CA LEU A 80 5.54 5.41 8.89
C LEU A 80 6.60 4.78 9.79
N GLU A 81 7.89 4.95 9.48
CA GLU A 81 8.99 4.38 10.26
C GLU A 81 9.04 4.93 11.68
N VAL A 82 8.78 6.23 11.84
CA VAL A 82 8.71 6.87 13.15
C VAL A 82 7.54 6.34 13.97
N SER A 83 6.38 6.10 13.35
CA SER A 83 5.18 5.63 14.07
C SER A 83 5.14 4.12 14.28
N GLU A 84 5.63 3.36 13.31
CA GLU A 84 5.39 1.91 13.14
C GLU A 84 6.68 1.23 12.61
N PRO A 85 7.77 1.22 13.39
CA PRO A 85 9.08 0.75 12.94
C PRO A 85 9.07 -0.73 12.54
N ASP A 86 8.33 -1.59 13.25
CA ASP A 86 8.21 -3.02 12.93
C ASP A 86 7.54 -3.26 11.57
N PHE A 87 6.58 -2.40 11.20
CA PHE A 87 5.92 -2.47 9.90
C PHE A 87 6.89 -2.11 8.78
N VAL A 88 7.64 -1.02 8.98
CA VAL A 88 8.62 -0.56 7.97
C VAL A 88 9.79 -1.54 7.83
N ALA A 89 10.23 -2.19 8.92
CA ALA A 89 11.22 -3.26 8.85
C ALA A 89 10.74 -4.42 7.96
N LYS A 90 9.48 -4.83 8.08
CA LYS A 90 8.87 -5.85 7.19
C LYS A 90 8.80 -5.37 5.74
N PHE A 91 8.48 -4.10 5.52
CA PHE A 91 8.50 -3.51 4.18
C PHE A 91 9.88 -3.60 3.53
N TYR A 92 10.94 -3.17 4.21
CA TYR A 92 12.30 -3.26 3.68
C TYR A 92 12.74 -4.70 3.45
N GLN A 93 12.41 -5.63 4.34
CA GLN A 93 12.67 -7.06 4.14
C GLN A 93 11.96 -7.59 2.89
N ALA A 94 10.69 -7.24 2.69
CA ALA A 94 9.91 -7.67 1.53
C ALA A 94 10.46 -7.08 0.23
N VAL A 95 10.82 -5.79 0.20
CA VAL A 95 11.46 -5.15 -0.96
C VAL A 95 12.81 -5.82 -1.27
N ALA A 96 13.67 -6.05 -0.26
CA ALA A 96 14.95 -6.72 -0.46
C ALA A 96 14.79 -8.14 -1.02
N ALA A 97 13.78 -8.89 -0.55
CA ALA A 97 13.47 -10.22 -1.05
C ALA A 97 13.04 -10.23 -2.54
N THR A 98 12.46 -9.13 -3.03
CA THR A 98 12.11 -9.00 -4.46
C THR A 98 13.29 -8.66 -5.37
N ALA A 99 14.34 -8.04 -4.80
CA ALA A 99 15.55 -7.65 -5.53
C ALA A 99 16.56 -8.82 -5.68
N GLY A 100 16.59 -9.77 -4.74
CA GLY A 100 17.49 -10.93 -4.78
C GLY A 100 17.01 -12.10 -5.65
N LYS A 101 16.06 -11.88 -6.56
CA LYS A 101 15.40 -12.93 -7.36
C LYS A 101 15.61 -12.77 -8.88
N ASP A 102 16.74 -12.17 -9.25
CA ASP A 102 17.31 -12.16 -10.60
C ASP A 102 18.38 -13.26 -10.73
#